data_AF-A0A2E7Y432-F1
#
_entry.id   AF-A0A2E7Y432-F1
#
_cell.length_a   1.000
_cell.length_b   1.000
_cell.length_c   1.000
_cell.angle_alpha   90.00
_cell.angle_beta   90.00
_cell.angle_gamma   90.00
#
_symmetry.space_group_name_H-M   'P 1'
#
loop_
_entity.id
_entity.type
_entity.pdbx_description
1 polymer ?
#
loop_
_entity_poly.entity_id
_entity_poly.type
_entity_poly.pdbx_seq_one_letter_code
_entity_poly.pdbx_strand_id
1 'polypeptide(L)'
;MAEWPGDPPWQPGDFVEWNPEDWGILLPATLEVPSEYDTIQEAVDAADDGDTVLIAEGTYYENVTIADKAISIKGDGLVELWWADDTAIIEVNSTPDDQWVNLEGLTFHSIVTINLPEELGGASFEYWGSETRGVTAVGAAVQVTDCEFDGMGIAYTEGDDEYGAAVAAAFASLRLDHCNFKDCRATSGGALYAGIVNLEMNYCTFENCQSDSSGGAAKIEYTSDVATCDITSCSFLSNSAYSEGGAIALNQASPSIDRCYFQANTAAWGGAVYSIGSAPAPSDPDVTDCQFKYDSAGELGDLWFASSDSDPWMVGCVGCGDTDLIQGFMVVAELNSMSESCTMCPGDLDGDGDLDVADLLEILAHWGTADPIADVNLSGDVDANDLGWFLMIFGECDVEPV
;
A
#
# COMPACT_ATOMS: atom_id res chain seq x y z
N MET A 1 -56.04 19.76 -50.27
CA MET A 1 -54.65 19.31 -50.29
C MET A 1 -53.80 20.54 -50.10
N ALA A 2 -53.17 20.68 -48.94
CA ALA A 2 -52.21 21.74 -48.64
C ALA A 2 -50.86 21.05 -48.47
N GLU A 3 -49.89 21.44 -49.29
CA GLU A 3 -48.54 20.89 -49.33
C GLU A 3 -47.74 21.40 -48.13
N TRP A 4 -46.98 20.50 -47.49
CA TRP A 4 -46.01 20.83 -46.45
C TRP A 4 -44.93 21.77 -47.01
N PRO A 5 -44.47 22.79 -46.25
CA PRO A 5 -43.29 23.56 -46.64
C PRO A 5 -42.07 22.64 -46.59
N GLY A 6 -41.35 22.56 -47.71
CA GLY A 6 -40.20 21.67 -47.87
C GLY A 6 -39.10 21.97 -46.86
N ASP A 7 -38.49 20.89 -46.35
CA ASP A 7 -37.26 20.94 -45.58
C ASP A 7 -36.17 21.67 -46.39
N PRO A 8 -35.36 22.54 -45.77
CA PRO A 8 -34.24 23.16 -46.44
C PRO A 8 -33.25 22.09 -46.94
N PRO A 9 -32.57 22.31 -48.07
CA PRO A 9 -31.67 21.32 -48.65
C PRO A 9 -30.49 21.09 -47.70
N TRP A 10 -30.46 19.89 -47.11
CA TRP A 10 -29.29 19.36 -46.40
C TRP A 10 -28.05 19.46 -47.31
N GLN A 11 -27.06 20.25 -46.90
CA GLN A 11 -25.74 20.26 -47.50
C GLN A 11 -24.82 19.37 -46.65
N PRO A 12 -24.13 18.36 -47.22
CA PRO A 12 -23.10 17.63 -46.49
C PRO A 12 -21.95 18.60 -46.17
N GLY A 13 -21.85 19.04 -44.92
CA GLY A 13 -20.82 19.98 -44.47
C GLY A 13 -21.16 20.79 -43.21
N ASP A 14 -22.44 20.92 -42.84
CA ASP A 14 -22.86 21.68 -41.65
C ASP A 14 -22.77 20.86 -40.33
N PHE A 15 -21.76 20.01 -40.20
CA PHE A 15 -21.40 19.48 -38.88
C PHE A 15 -20.59 20.56 -38.19
N VAL A 16 -21.19 21.26 -37.22
CA VAL A 16 -20.41 21.98 -36.21
C VAL A 16 -19.62 20.88 -35.50
N GLU A 17 -18.29 20.86 -35.67
CA GLU A 17 -17.43 20.03 -34.85
C GLU A 17 -17.76 20.35 -33.39
N TRP A 18 -18.06 19.32 -32.61
CA TRP A 18 -18.39 19.51 -31.21
C TRP A 18 -17.15 20.10 -30.52
N ASN A 19 -17.27 21.36 -30.09
CA ASN A 19 -16.29 22.03 -29.24
C ASN A 19 -16.89 22.16 -27.82
N PRO A 20 -16.38 21.44 -26.82
CA PRO A 20 -16.88 21.51 -25.44
C PRO A 20 -16.79 22.92 -24.84
N GLU A 21 -15.81 23.72 -25.26
CA GLU A 21 -15.62 25.10 -24.80
C GLU A 21 -16.81 26.02 -25.16
N ASP A 22 -17.51 25.75 -26.28
CA ASP A 22 -18.68 26.53 -26.72
C ASP A 22 -19.89 26.38 -25.76
N TRP A 23 -19.82 25.39 -24.85
CA TRP A 23 -20.86 25.09 -23.85
C TRP A 23 -20.38 25.33 -22.41
N GLY A 24 -19.21 25.96 -22.23
CA GLY A 24 -18.63 26.20 -20.90
C GLY A 24 -18.16 24.93 -20.19
N ILE A 25 -17.91 23.86 -20.95
CA ILE A 25 -17.23 22.67 -20.46
C ILE A 25 -15.73 22.96 -20.62
N LEU A 26 -15.05 23.25 -19.52
CA LEU A 26 -13.59 23.33 -19.49
C LEU A 26 -13.05 21.90 -19.66
N LEU A 27 -12.23 21.70 -20.68
CA LEU A 27 -11.47 20.47 -20.79
C LEU A 27 -10.35 20.48 -19.75
N PRO A 28 -10.01 19.33 -19.16
CA PRO A 28 -8.84 19.18 -18.31
C PRO A 28 -7.61 19.84 -18.93
N ALA A 29 -7.06 20.82 -18.24
CA ALA A 29 -5.82 21.47 -18.59
C ALA A 29 -4.62 20.74 -18.00
N THR A 30 -3.44 20.95 -18.59
CA THR A 30 -2.17 20.54 -18.02
C THR A 30 -1.42 21.80 -17.62
N LEU A 31 -1.12 21.93 -16.32
CA LEU A 31 -0.40 23.04 -15.70
C LEU A 31 1.02 22.57 -15.42
N GLU A 32 2.02 23.18 -16.06
CA GLU A 32 3.40 22.70 -15.98
C GLU A 32 4.24 23.41 -14.89
N VAL A 33 4.94 22.63 -14.08
CA VAL A 33 5.86 23.11 -13.03
C VAL A 33 7.28 22.64 -13.36
N PRO A 34 8.31 23.51 -13.48
CA PRO A 34 8.29 24.93 -13.17
C PRO A 34 8.14 25.85 -14.41
N SER A 35 7.79 25.32 -15.59
CA SER A 35 7.84 26.07 -16.85
C SER A 35 6.72 27.11 -16.97
N GLU A 36 5.54 26.85 -16.39
CA GLU A 36 4.38 27.75 -16.37
C GLU A 36 4.14 28.37 -14.99
N TYR A 37 4.27 27.57 -13.93
CA TYR A 37 4.11 27.97 -12.53
C TYR A 37 5.43 27.78 -11.78
N ASP A 38 5.85 28.73 -10.94
CA ASP A 38 7.15 28.66 -10.27
C ASP A 38 7.18 27.57 -9.18
N THR A 39 6.01 27.22 -8.62
CA THR A 39 5.85 26.25 -7.52
C THR A 39 4.69 25.29 -7.80
N ILE A 40 4.70 24.14 -7.11
CA ILE A 40 3.61 23.15 -7.19
C ILE A 40 2.33 23.75 -6.63
N GLN A 41 2.41 24.46 -5.49
CA GLN A 41 1.24 25.08 -4.88
C GLN A 41 0.58 26.12 -5.81
N GLU A 42 1.35 26.92 -6.56
CA GLU A 42 0.78 27.90 -7.49
C GLU A 42 -0.01 27.23 -8.62
N ALA A 43 0.48 26.10 -9.15
CA ALA A 43 -0.24 25.31 -10.13
C ALA A 43 -1.52 24.68 -9.51
N VAL A 44 -1.41 24.11 -8.32
CA VAL A 44 -2.56 23.57 -7.57
C VAL A 44 -3.62 24.63 -7.31
N ASP A 45 -3.23 25.84 -6.93
CA ASP A 45 -4.16 26.96 -6.69
C ASP A 45 -4.91 27.35 -7.96
N ALA A 46 -4.23 27.32 -9.11
CA ALA A 46 -4.78 27.67 -10.42
C ALA A 46 -5.61 26.56 -11.07
N ALA A 47 -5.41 25.30 -10.70
CA ALA A 47 -6.10 24.15 -11.28
C ALA A 47 -7.60 24.14 -10.96
N ASP A 48 -8.42 23.81 -11.95
CA ASP A 48 -9.84 23.45 -11.83
C ASP A 48 -10.02 21.93 -11.71
N ASP A 49 -11.21 21.47 -11.33
CA ASP A 49 -11.52 20.04 -11.25
C ASP A 49 -11.28 19.34 -12.60
N GLY A 50 -10.55 18.23 -12.55
CA GLY A 50 -10.13 17.42 -13.70
C GLY A 50 -8.74 17.76 -14.21
N ASP A 51 -8.15 18.89 -13.84
CA ASP A 51 -6.84 19.33 -14.33
C ASP A 51 -5.68 18.44 -13.85
N THR A 52 -4.56 18.53 -14.56
CA THR A 52 -3.30 17.87 -14.22
C THR A 52 -2.21 18.89 -13.95
N VAL A 53 -1.62 18.85 -12.76
CA VAL A 53 -0.36 19.52 -12.43
C VAL A 53 0.77 18.56 -12.82
N LEU A 54 1.50 18.90 -13.89
CA LEU A 54 2.61 18.11 -14.41
C LEU A 54 3.93 18.70 -13.90
N ILE A 55 4.67 17.92 -13.12
CA ILE A 55 5.91 18.35 -12.47
C ILE A 55 7.08 17.77 -13.25
N ALA A 56 7.94 18.63 -13.80
CA ALA A 56 9.15 18.20 -14.48
C ALA A 56 10.16 17.58 -13.51
N GLU A 57 11.08 16.76 -14.04
CA GLU A 57 12.19 16.19 -13.25
C GLU A 57 12.91 17.25 -12.39
N GLY A 58 13.14 16.93 -11.12
CA GLY A 58 13.80 17.85 -10.19
C GLY A 58 13.49 17.58 -8.72
N THR A 59 14.11 18.41 -7.87
CA THR A 59 13.94 18.37 -6.41
C THR A 59 13.14 19.59 -5.96
N TYR A 60 12.06 19.37 -5.23
CA TYR A 60 11.13 20.41 -4.78
C TYR A 60 11.03 20.39 -3.25
N TYR A 61 11.14 21.56 -2.63
CA TYR A 61 11.03 21.75 -1.18
C TYR A 61 9.76 22.54 -0.88
N GLU A 62 8.64 21.84 -0.84
CA GLU A 62 7.32 22.46 -0.75
C GLU A 62 6.38 21.60 0.10
N ASN A 63 5.45 22.27 0.78
CA ASN A 63 4.26 21.66 1.35
C ASN A 63 3.08 22.09 0.49
N VAL A 64 2.32 21.13 -0.02
CA VAL A 64 1.23 21.35 -0.97
C VAL A 64 -0.09 21.02 -0.28
N THR A 65 -1.00 21.98 -0.24
CA THR A 65 -2.35 21.80 0.29
C THR A 65 -3.36 21.79 -0.86
N ILE A 66 -4.17 20.74 -0.90
CA ILE A 66 -5.28 20.56 -1.83
C ILE A 66 -6.56 20.52 -1.00
N ALA A 67 -7.53 21.37 -1.33
CA ALA A 67 -8.80 21.40 -0.63
C ALA A 67 -9.96 21.58 -1.60
N ASP A 68 -10.97 20.72 -1.46
CA ASP A 68 -12.20 20.74 -2.27
C ASP A 68 -11.95 20.71 -3.79
N LYS A 69 -10.92 19.96 -4.22
CA LYS A 69 -10.55 19.78 -5.63
C LYS A 69 -10.39 18.31 -6.00
N ALA A 70 -10.65 17.99 -7.26
CA ALA A 70 -10.35 16.71 -7.88
C ALA A 70 -9.35 16.90 -9.02
N ILE A 71 -8.05 16.79 -8.71
CA ILE A 71 -6.96 17.07 -9.67
C ILE A 71 -5.95 15.91 -9.68
N SER A 72 -5.12 15.86 -10.71
CA SER A 72 -3.99 14.93 -10.77
C SER A 72 -2.67 15.69 -10.60
N ILE A 73 -1.78 15.21 -9.73
CA ILE A 73 -0.40 15.66 -9.60
C ILE A 73 0.50 14.55 -10.10
N LYS A 74 1.27 14.82 -11.15
CA LYS A 74 2.03 13.80 -11.88
C LYS A 74 3.48 14.22 -12.09
N GLY A 75 4.41 13.31 -11.82
CA GLY A 75 5.81 13.45 -12.19
C GLY A 75 6.05 13.16 -13.69
N ASP A 76 6.83 14.00 -14.36
CA ASP A 76 7.41 13.79 -15.69
C ASP A 76 8.90 13.46 -15.54
N GLY A 77 9.17 12.22 -15.14
CA GLY A 77 10.51 11.75 -14.77
C GLY A 77 10.68 11.64 -13.26
N LEU A 78 11.93 11.75 -12.79
CA LEU A 78 12.23 11.65 -11.36
C LEU A 78 11.91 12.98 -10.66
N VAL A 79 10.81 13.00 -9.90
CA VAL A 79 10.37 14.15 -9.10
C VAL A 79 10.54 13.82 -7.61
N GLU A 80 11.49 14.50 -6.98
CA GLU A 80 11.81 14.34 -5.56
C GLU A 80 11.14 15.45 -4.74
N LEU A 81 10.20 15.10 -3.89
CA LEU A 81 9.51 16.01 -2.98
C LEU A 81 10.10 15.92 -1.57
N TRP A 82 10.47 17.06 -1.03
CA TRP A 82 11.04 17.23 0.31
C TRP A 82 10.16 18.20 1.11
N TRP A 83 10.00 17.94 2.41
CA TRP A 83 9.25 18.82 3.31
C TRP A 83 9.91 20.21 3.41
N ALA A 84 9.10 21.27 3.53
CA ALA A 84 9.59 22.62 3.81
C ALA A 84 9.41 23.02 5.29
N ASP A 85 8.51 22.36 6.03
CA ASP A 85 8.25 22.54 7.46
C ASP A 85 7.79 21.25 8.16
N ASP A 86 7.42 21.33 9.44
CA ASP A 86 6.97 20.20 10.28
C ASP A 86 5.52 19.73 9.95
N THR A 87 5.11 19.79 8.67
CA THR A 87 3.81 19.33 8.17
C THR A 87 3.96 18.31 7.03
N ALA A 88 2.82 17.81 6.53
CA ALA A 88 2.82 16.85 5.42
C ALA A 88 3.32 17.50 4.12
N ILE A 89 4.04 16.74 3.28
CA ILE A 89 4.49 17.20 1.96
C ILE A 89 3.26 17.47 1.07
N ILE A 90 2.28 16.57 1.08
CA ILE A 90 0.97 16.80 0.44
C ILE A 90 -0.14 16.59 1.46
N GLU A 91 -0.97 17.60 1.64
CA GLU A 91 -2.17 17.54 2.48
C GLU A 91 -3.43 17.69 1.63
N VAL A 92 -4.31 16.70 1.71
CA VAL A 92 -5.62 16.69 1.04
C VAL A 92 -6.73 16.83 2.07
N ASN A 93 -7.32 18.02 2.11
CA ASN A 93 -8.40 18.41 3.00
C ASN A 93 -9.72 18.43 2.22
N SER A 94 -10.45 17.31 2.26
CA SER A 94 -11.66 17.04 1.47
C SER A 94 -11.50 17.01 -0.06
N THR A 95 -12.35 16.19 -0.69
CA THR A 95 -12.56 16.15 -2.14
C THR A 95 -14.05 16.27 -2.45
N PRO A 96 -14.42 16.67 -3.68
CA PRO A 96 -15.80 16.57 -4.13
C PRO A 96 -16.32 15.12 -4.05
N ASP A 97 -17.61 14.94 -3.77
CA ASP A 97 -18.25 13.63 -3.66
C ASP A 97 -17.93 12.75 -4.88
N ASP A 98 -17.50 11.51 -4.62
CA ASP A 98 -17.12 10.51 -5.63
C ASP A 98 -15.99 10.92 -6.59
N GLN A 99 -15.15 11.90 -6.20
CA GLN A 99 -13.99 12.34 -6.99
C GLN A 99 -12.68 12.26 -6.19
N TRP A 100 -11.59 12.05 -6.92
CA TRP A 100 -10.28 11.68 -6.38
C TRP A 100 -9.24 12.75 -6.67
N VAL A 101 -8.31 12.92 -5.74
CA VAL A 101 -6.99 13.48 -6.03
C VAL A 101 -6.07 12.33 -6.42
N ASN A 102 -5.40 12.44 -7.57
CA ASN A 102 -4.47 11.42 -8.05
C ASN A 102 -3.03 11.91 -7.89
N LEU A 103 -2.18 11.11 -7.27
CA LEU A 103 -0.75 11.35 -7.12
C LEU A 103 -0.02 10.25 -7.89
N GLU A 104 0.77 10.60 -8.90
CA GLU A 104 1.39 9.63 -9.82
C GLU A 104 2.89 9.92 -10.03
N GLY A 105 3.74 8.91 -9.85
CA GLY A 105 5.16 8.99 -10.24
C GLY A 105 5.98 9.97 -9.41
N LEU A 106 5.71 10.05 -8.10
CA LEU A 106 6.37 10.99 -7.18
C LEU A 106 7.24 10.24 -6.16
N THR A 107 8.41 10.79 -5.84
CA THR A 107 9.29 10.27 -4.79
C THR A 107 9.30 11.23 -3.61
N PHE A 108 8.87 10.76 -2.44
CA PHE A 108 8.84 11.51 -1.19
C PHE A 108 10.06 11.16 -0.34
N HIS A 109 10.79 12.17 0.12
CA HIS A 109 11.97 12.00 0.96
C HIS A 109 11.87 12.72 2.31
N SER A 110 12.41 12.08 3.34
CA SER A 110 12.61 12.68 4.67
C SER A 110 14.05 12.48 5.14
N ILE A 111 14.64 13.46 5.85
CA ILE A 111 15.94 13.30 6.51
C ILE A 111 15.76 12.77 7.94
N VAL A 112 15.02 11.68 8.07
CA VAL A 112 15.08 10.90 9.30
C VAL A 112 16.39 10.13 9.26
N THR A 113 17.41 10.66 9.95
CA THR A 113 18.68 9.94 10.07
C THR A 113 18.46 8.74 10.99
N ILE A 114 18.14 7.59 10.41
CA ILE A 114 18.06 6.32 11.14
C ILE A 114 19.50 5.92 11.51
N ASN A 115 20.01 6.40 12.64
CA ASN A 115 21.18 5.78 13.26
C ASN A 115 20.72 4.45 13.85
N LEU A 116 20.67 3.39 13.05
CA LEU A 116 20.50 2.03 13.53
C LEU A 116 21.77 1.61 14.30
N PRO A 117 21.73 1.27 15.59
CA PRO A 117 22.74 0.40 16.16
C PRO A 117 22.40 -1.04 15.72
N GLU A 118 23.29 -1.67 14.95
CA GLU A 118 23.18 -3.04 14.43
C GLU A 118 23.02 -4.14 15.50
N GLU A 119 23.06 -3.84 16.79
CA GLU A 119 22.88 -4.84 17.84
C GLU A 119 22.20 -4.21 19.05
N LEU A 120 21.06 -4.76 19.45
CA LEU A 120 20.70 -5.19 20.82
C LEU A 120 19.20 -5.04 21.05
N GLY A 121 18.55 -6.17 21.34
CA GLY A 121 17.17 -6.20 21.82
C GLY A 121 16.96 -5.25 23.00
N GLY A 122 15.91 -4.43 22.89
CA GLY A 122 15.30 -3.72 24.01
C GLY A 122 16.10 -2.54 24.59
N ALA A 123 16.47 -1.55 23.79
CA ALA A 123 16.90 -0.25 24.30
C ALA A 123 16.18 0.90 23.58
N SER A 124 15.64 1.82 24.38
CA SER A 124 14.94 3.05 23.99
C SER A 124 15.69 3.82 22.89
N PHE A 125 15.00 4.07 21.78
CA PHE A 125 15.46 4.89 20.66
C PHE A 125 15.37 6.37 21.07
N GLU A 126 16.52 7.05 21.24
CA GLU A 126 16.56 8.50 21.37
C GLU A 126 16.63 9.12 19.98
N TYR A 127 15.54 9.77 19.56
CA TYR A 127 15.41 10.37 18.23
C TYR A 127 15.37 11.91 18.31
N TRP A 128 16.02 12.56 17.34
CA TRP A 128 16.02 14.02 17.15
C TRP A 128 15.66 14.31 15.69
N GLY A 129 14.41 14.66 15.39
CA GLY A 129 13.99 15.00 14.03
C GLY A 129 12.51 15.43 13.97
N SER A 130 12.14 16.14 12.91
CA SER A 130 10.80 16.71 12.65
C SER A 130 9.72 15.65 12.39
N GLU A 131 8.46 16.01 12.60
CA GLU A 131 7.29 15.22 12.20
C GLU A 131 7.15 15.29 10.67
N THR A 132 7.60 14.28 9.93
CA THR A 132 7.44 14.27 8.47
C THR A 132 6.34 13.31 8.06
N ARG A 133 5.34 13.83 7.35
CA ARG A 133 4.32 13.03 6.67
C ARG A 133 4.47 13.18 5.17
N GLY A 134 4.41 12.08 4.42
CA GLY A 134 4.38 12.13 2.96
C GLY A 134 3.06 12.72 2.47
N VAL A 135 1.97 11.97 2.65
CA VAL A 135 0.62 12.35 2.25
C VAL A 135 -0.34 12.26 3.44
N THR A 136 -1.13 13.30 3.68
CA THR A 136 -2.27 13.25 4.60
C THR A 136 -3.58 13.39 3.84
N ALA A 137 -4.56 12.56 4.18
CA ALA A 137 -5.89 12.60 3.60
C ALA A 137 -6.95 12.65 4.71
N VAL A 138 -7.70 13.74 4.79
CA VAL A 138 -8.74 13.93 5.82
C VAL A 138 -10.09 14.16 5.14
N GLY A 139 -11.01 13.21 5.31
CA GLY A 139 -12.33 13.28 4.68
C GLY A 139 -12.29 13.36 3.14
N ALA A 140 -11.24 12.82 2.54
CA ALA A 140 -10.90 12.93 1.12
C ALA A 140 -10.81 11.56 0.45
N ALA A 141 -10.89 11.53 -0.88
CA ALA A 141 -10.52 10.37 -1.68
C ALA A 141 -9.20 10.63 -2.41
N VAL A 142 -8.17 9.81 -2.14
CA VAL A 142 -6.83 9.97 -2.68
C VAL A 142 -6.35 8.67 -3.31
N GLN A 143 -5.89 8.74 -4.56
CA GLN A 143 -5.23 7.66 -5.25
C GLN A 143 -3.75 7.99 -5.37
N VAL A 144 -2.90 7.05 -5.00
CA VAL A 144 -1.45 7.14 -5.11
C VAL A 144 -0.99 5.98 -5.99
N THR A 145 -0.26 6.29 -7.07
CA THR A 145 0.16 5.31 -8.06
C THR A 145 1.61 5.52 -8.44
N ASP A 146 2.40 4.44 -8.51
CA ASP A 146 3.81 4.48 -8.91
C ASP A 146 4.65 5.48 -8.08
N CYS A 147 4.35 5.62 -6.79
CA CYS A 147 5.05 6.54 -5.90
C CYS A 147 6.00 5.82 -4.94
N GLU A 148 7.08 6.48 -4.57
CA GLU A 148 8.07 5.99 -3.61
C GLU A 148 8.09 6.89 -2.37
N PHE A 149 8.08 6.28 -1.18
CA PHE A 149 8.19 6.94 0.11
C PHE A 149 9.42 6.38 0.83
N ASP A 150 10.50 7.16 0.89
CA ASP A 150 11.78 6.71 1.44
C ASP A 150 12.15 7.50 2.69
N GLY A 151 12.32 6.77 3.80
CA GLY A 151 12.77 7.32 5.07
C GLY A 151 11.74 8.21 5.76
N MET A 152 10.45 8.10 5.41
CA MET A 152 9.39 8.91 6.06
C MET A 152 9.37 8.62 7.55
N GLY A 153 9.39 9.65 8.40
CA GLY A 153 9.45 9.40 9.83
C GLY A 153 8.84 10.48 10.70
N ILE A 154 8.19 10.04 11.76
CA ILE A 154 7.73 10.89 12.85
C ILE A 154 8.53 10.51 14.10
N ALA A 155 9.18 11.51 14.69
CA ALA A 155 9.86 11.36 15.97
C ALA A 155 8.86 11.03 17.07
N TYR A 156 9.11 9.99 17.86
CA TYR A 156 8.37 9.74 19.09
C TYR A 156 8.31 11.02 19.95
N THR A 157 7.14 11.66 20.02
CA THR A 157 6.87 12.67 21.04
C THR A 157 6.03 12.04 22.15
N GLU A 158 6.44 12.24 23.41
CA GLU A 158 5.67 11.73 24.54
C GLU A 158 4.27 12.40 24.58
N GLY A 159 3.23 11.65 24.21
CA GLY A 159 1.85 11.98 24.55
C GLY A 159 0.89 12.28 23.42
N ASP A 160 1.29 12.17 22.16
CA ASP A 160 0.39 12.36 21.01
C ASP A 160 0.21 11.06 20.21
N ASP A 161 -1.03 10.80 19.79
CA ASP A 161 -1.43 9.68 18.95
C ASP A 161 -0.89 9.91 17.52
N GLU A 162 0.40 9.66 17.29
CA GLU A 162 1.06 9.96 16.01
C GLU A 162 0.81 8.86 14.97
N TYR A 163 -0.05 9.20 14.01
CA TYR A 163 -0.46 8.38 12.86
C TYR A 163 0.59 8.37 11.74
N GLY A 164 0.64 7.26 11.00
CA GLY A 164 1.63 6.81 10.00
C GLY A 164 2.41 7.85 9.20
N ALA A 165 3.68 7.52 8.94
CA ALA A 165 4.67 8.49 8.47
C ALA A 165 4.62 8.74 6.95
N ALA A 166 4.36 7.74 6.13
CA ALA A 166 4.30 7.94 4.69
C ALA A 166 2.92 8.42 4.25
N VAL A 167 1.87 7.71 4.68
CA VAL A 167 0.49 8.05 4.36
C VAL A 167 -0.37 7.96 5.62
N ALA A 168 -1.07 9.03 5.94
CA ALA A 168 -2.04 9.07 7.04
C ALA A 168 -3.42 9.46 6.51
N ALA A 169 -4.37 8.55 6.64
CA ALA A 169 -5.75 8.69 6.22
C ALA A 169 -6.70 8.70 7.43
N ALA A 170 -7.57 9.72 7.51
CA ALA A 170 -8.58 9.85 8.54
C ALA A 170 -9.94 10.16 7.92
N PHE A 171 -10.91 9.25 8.13
CA PHE A 171 -12.23 9.28 7.50
C PHE A 171 -12.17 9.39 5.97
N ALA A 172 -11.13 8.81 5.37
CA ALA A 172 -10.79 8.97 3.96
C ALA A 172 -10.98 7.66 3.17
N SER A 173 -11.05 7.80 1.84
CA SER A 173 -10.91 6.69 0.89
C SER A 173 -9.52 6.75 0.26
N LEU A 174 -8.81 5.63 0.27
CA LEU A 174 -7.43 5.57 -0.21
C LEU A 174 -7.29 4.44 -1.23
N ARG A 175 -6.61 4.71 -2.33
CA ARG A 175 -6.15 3.70 -3.29
C ARG A 175 -4.64 3.81 -3.43
N LEU A 176 -3.92 2.73 -3.16
CA LEU A 176 -2.48 2.63 -3.34
C LEU A 176 -2.22 1.55 -4.40
N ASP A 177 -1.45 1.89 -5.43
CA ASP A 177 -1.21 1.01 -6.57
C ASP A 177 0.25 1.13 -6.99
N HIS A 178 1.01 0.03 -6.95
CA HIS A 178 2.44 0.04 -7.29
C HIS A 178 3.28 1.05 -6.48
N CYS A 179 2.92 1.28 -5.22
CA CYS A 179 3.66 2.17 -4.33
C CYS A 179 4.72 1.42 -3.52
N ASN A 180 5.88 2.06 -3.33
CA ASN A 180 6.95 1.55 -2.47
C ASN A 180 7.10 2.39 -1.21
N PHE A 181 7.08 1.75 -0.05
CA PHE A 181 7.26 2.35 1.26
C PHE A 181 8.47 1.74 1.92
N LYS A 182 9.52 2.54 2.10
CA LYS A 182 10.81 2.06 2.57
C LYS A 182 11.31 2.85 3.76
N ASP A 183 11.84 2.13 4.74
CA ASP A 183 12.52 2.71 5.90
C ASP A 183 11.63 3.74 6.64
N CYS A 184 10.30 3.53 6.60
CA CYS A 184 9.33 4.45 7.18
C CYS A 184 9.09 4.15 8.66
N ARG A 185 8.99 5.17 9.52
CA ARG A 185 8.77 4.97 10.96
C ARG A 185 7.75 5.91 11.59
N ALA A 186 6.79 5.36 12.33
CA ALA A 186 5.78 6.13 13.04
C ALA A 186 5.47 5.53 14.42
N THR A 187 4.64 6.21 15.21
CA THR A 187 4.11 5.65 16.45
C THR A 187 3.04 4.59 16.17
N SER A 188 2.24 4.74 15.11
CA SER A 188 1.25 3.75 14.67
C SER A 188 1.17 3.69 13.15
N GLY A 189 1.31 2.49 12.57
CA GLY A 189 1.34 2.31 11.12
C GLY A 189 2.62 2.86 10.51
N GLY A 190 3.74 2.16 10.63
CA GLY A 190 5.08 2.73 10.36
C GLY A 190 5.20 3.49 9.05
N ALA A 191 4.59 2.99 7.98
CA ALA A 191 4.37 3.73 6.73
C ALA A 191 2.93 4.24 6.61
N LEU A 192 1.94 3.37 6.82
CA LEU A 192 0.54 3.66 6.55
C LEU A 192 -0.29 3.63 7.83
N TYR A 193 -0.99 4.72 8.11
CA TYR A 193 -2.14 4.71 9.03
C TYR A 193 -3.43 4.97 8.27
N ALA A 194 -4.37 4.06 8.39
CA ALA A 194 -5.62 4.04 7.66
C ALA A 194 -6.82 3.97 8.62
N GLY A 195 -7.21 5.12 9.16
CA GLY A 195 -8.53 5.30 9.79
C GLY A 195 -9.57 5.57 8.70
N ILE A 196 -10.02 4.53 8.01
CA ILE A 196 -10.61 4.64 6.67
C ILE A 196 -12.11 4.39 6.59
N VAL A 197 -12.66 4.84 5.46
CA VAL A 197 -13.95 4.41 4.90
C VAL A 197 -13.72 3.41 3.76
N ASN A 198 -12.70 3.61 2.91
CA ASN A 198 -12.31 2.63 1.90
C ASN A 198 -10.79 2.58 1.77
N LEU A 199 -10.22 1.39 1.59
CA LEU A 199 -8.80 1.18 1.29
C LEU A 199 -8.67 0.10 0.21
N GLU A 200 -8.03 0.43 -0.89
CA GLU A 200 -7.61 -0.54 -1.91
C GLU A 200 -6.08 -0.46 -2.00
N MET A 201 -5.38 -1.56 -1.76
CA MET A 201 -3.93 -1.65 -1.93
C MET A 201 -3.60 -2.77 -2.91
N ASN A 202 -2.95 -2.43 -4.02
CA ASN A 202 -2.50 -3.40 -5.01
C ASN A 202 -1.01 -3.23 -5.29
N TYR A 203 -0.27 -4.33 -5.34
CA TYR A 203 1.13 -4.34 -5.79
C TYR A 203 2.04 -3.36 -5.03
N CYS A 204 1.71 -3.10 -3.76
CA CYS A 204 2.51 -2.21 -2.93
C CYS A 204 3.54 -2.99 -2.13
N THR A 205 4.71 -2.39 -1.95
CA THR A 205 5.80 -2.95 -1.13
C THR A 205 6.00 -2.09 0.11
N PHE A 206 6.05 -2.73 1.27
CA PHE A 206 6.42 -2.13 2.55
C PHE A 206 7.67 -2.83 3.06
N GLU A 207 8.80 -2.14 3.02
CA GLU A 207 10.11 -2.67 3.39
C GLU A 207 10.71 -1.90 4.58
N ASN A 208 11.17 -2.63 5.59
CA ASN A 208 11.87 -2.08 6.77
C ASN A 208 11.10 -0.95 7.48
N CYS A 209 9.77 -0.99 7.43
CA CYS A 209 8.95 -0.01 8.13
C CYS A 209 8.83 -0.39 9.61
N GLN A 210 8.80 0.62 10.49
CA GLN A 210 8.80 0.44 11.93
C GLN A 210 7.70 1.21 12.64
N SER A 211 7.05 0.56 13.59
CA SER A 211 6.08 1.19 14.50
C SER A 211 6.50 1.05 15.96
N ASP A 212 6.44 2.16 16.70
CA ASP A 212 6.72 2.15 18.14
C ASP A 212 5.54 1.62 18.98
N SER A 213 4.39 1.33 18.36
CA SER A 213 3.23 0.71 19.00
C SER A 213 2.69 -0.46 18.19
N SER A 214 1.95 -0.19 17.11
CA SER A 214 1.21 -1.20 16.35
C SER A 214 1.29 -0.96 14.84
N GLY A 215 1.29 -2.06 14.07
CA GLY A 215 1.34 -2.05 12.61
C GLY A 215 2.68 -1.56 12.08
N GLY A 216 3.68 -2.44 12.04
CA GLY A 216 5.04 -2.05 11.66
C GLY A 216 5.12 -1.43 10.26
N ALA A 217 4.35 -1.96 9.30
CA ALA A 217 4.11 -1.32 8.02
C ALA A 217 2.81 -0.50 8.03
N ALA A 218 1.71 -1.13 8.40
CA ALA A 218 0.38 -0.56 8.23
C ALA A 218 -0.50 -0.78 9.47
N LYS A 219 -1.27 0.24 9.84
CA LYS A 219 -2.35 0.13 10.82
C LYS A 219 -3.66 0.52 10.18
N ILE A 220 -4.66 -0.36 10.27
CA ILE A 220 -5.97 -0.19 9.63
C ILE A 220 -7.06 -0.24 10.68
N GLU A 221 -7.89 0.80 10.70
CA GLU A 221 -9.01 0.94 11.63
C GLU A 221 -10.27 1.36 10.85
N TYR A 222 -11.37 0.61 11.02
CA TYR A 222 -12.63 0.98 10.37
C TYR A 222 -13.33 2.08 11.15
N THR A 223 -13.63 3.17 10.44
CA THR A 223 -14.34 4.32 11.04
C THR A 223 -15.86 4.23 10.86
N SER A 224 -16.36 3.21 10.15
CA SER A 224 -17.80 3.00 9.91
C SER A 224 -18.14 1.54 9.59
N ASP A 225 -19.41 1.16 9.78
CA ASP A 225 -19.94 -0.19 9.46
C ASP A 225 -20.00 -0.49 7.94
N VAL A 226 -19.76 0.52 7.09
CA VAL A 226 -19.73 0.37 5.63
C VAL A 226 -18.31 0.39 5.08
N ALA A 227 -17.30 0.37 5.96
CA ALA A 227 -15.92 0.45 5.53
C ALA A 227 -15.51 -0.81 4.76
N THR A 228 -14.74 -0.62 3.69
CA THR A 228 -14.18 -1.71 2.86
C THR A 228 -12.66 -1.61 2.85
N CYS A 229 -11.99 -2.75 2.79
CA CYS A 229 -10.54 -2.79 2.67
C CYS A 229 -10.14 -4.05 1.91
N ASP A 230 -9.43 -3.85 0.80
CA ASP A 230 -8.89 -4.90 -0.04
C ASP A 230 -7.38 -4.71 -0.16
N ILE A 231 -6.61 -5.74 0.17
CA ILE A 231 -5.15 -5.77 0.11
C ILE A 231 -4.75 -6.93 -0.77
N THR A 232 -4.25 -6.66 -1.97
CA THR A 232 -4.02 -7.69 -3.00
C THR A 232 -2.59 -7.61 -3.53
N SER A 233 -1.90 -8.75 -3.58
CA SER A 233 -0.57 -8.86 -4.18
C SER A 233 0.44 -7.84 -3.60
N CYS A 234 0.36 -7.55 -2.30
CA CYS A 234 1.28 -6.65 -1.61
C CYS A 234 2.40 -7.42 -0.91
N SER A 235 3.57 -6.79 -0.78
CA SER A 235 4.72 -7.33 -0.05
C SER A 235 4.97 -6.58 1.25
N PHE A 236 5.12 -7.31 2.34
CA PHE A 236 5.48 -6.81 3.66
C PHE A 236 6.79 -7.47 4.10
N LEU A 237 7.89 -6.75 3.96
CA LEU A 237 9.24 -7.25 4.11
C LEU A 237 9.95 -6.60 5.30
N SER A 238 10.40 -7.41 6.26
CA SER A 238 11.24 -6.97 7.37
C SER A 238 10.66 -5.81 8.19
N ASN A 239 9.34 -5.73 8.29
CA ASN A 239 8.68 -4.68 9.06
C ASN A 239 8.65 -5.05 10.55
N SER A 240 8.64 -4.04 11.43
CA SER A 240 8.65 -4.29 12.87
C SER A 240 7.70 -3.40 13.65
N ALA A 241 7.00 -3.98 14.63
CA ALA A 241 6.23 -3.24 15.62
C ALA A 241 6.69 -3.59 17.02
N TYR A 242 6.71 -2.62 17.94
CA TYR A 242 7.06 -2.90 19.33
C TYR A 242 6.02 -3.79 20.04
N SER A 243 4.72 -3.55 19.78
CA SER A 243 3.61 -4.26 20.44
C SER A 243 2.94 -5.25 19.50
N GLU A 244 2.28 -4.76 18.45
CA GLU A 244 1.22 -5.52 17.76
C GLU A 244 1.38 -5.44 16.24
N GLY A 245 1.38 -6.59 15.56
CA GLY A 245 1.33 -6.66 14.09
C GLY A 245 2.62 -6.18 13.46
N GLY A 246 3.59 -7.08 13.25
CA GLY A 246 4.90 -6.68 12.70
C GLY A 246 4.79 -6.09 11.30
N ALA A 247 3.87 -6.58 10.48
CA ALA A 247 3.46 -5.94 9.25
C ALA A 247 2.19 -5.12 9.44
N ILE A 248 1.06 -5.79 9.75
CA ILE A 248 -0.27 -5.17 9.75
C ILE A 248 -0.90 -5.29 11.14
N ALA A 249 -1.43 -4.18 11.64
CA ALA A 249 -2.35 -4.18 12.78
C ALA A 249 -3.75 -3.77 12.34
N LEU A 250 -4.74 -4.63 12.63
CA LEU A 250 -6.15 -4.45 12.33
C LEU A 250 -6.92 -4.18 13.62
N ASN A 251 -7.67 -3.09 13.65
CA ASN A 251 -8.50 -2.71 14.78
C ASN A 251 -9.95 -2.54 14.33
N GLN A 252 -10.81 -3.48 14.74
CA GLN A 252 -12.21 -3.58 14.31
C GLN A 252 -12.35 -3.55 12.78
N ALA A 253 -11.35 -4.07 12.09
CA ALA A 253 -11.24 -4.08 10.64
C ALA A 253 -11.27 -5.53 10.12
N SER A 254 -12.05 -5.75 9.07
CA SER A 254 -12.21 -7.07 8.45
C SER A 254 -11.87 -6.98 6.95
N PRO A 255 -10.59 -6.77 6.58
CA PRO A 255 -10.18 -6.65 5.19
C PRO A 255 -10.19 -8.01 4.46
N SER A 256 -10.26 -7.95 3.13
CA SER A 256 -9.79 -9.05 2.27
C SER A 256 -8.28 -8.90 2.07
N ILE A 257 -7.52 -9.96 2.33
CA ILE A 257 -6.07 -10.00 2.16
C ILE A 257 -5.76 -11.18 1.24
N ASP A 258 -5.40 -10.87 0.01
CA ASP A 258 -5.25 -11.86 -1.05
C ASP A 258 -3.84 -11.82 -1.64
N ARG A 259 -3.22 -12.98 -1.83
CA ARG A 259 -1.92 -13.15 -2.50
C ARG A 259 -0.79 -12.24 -1.99
N CYS A 260 -0.84 -11.90 -0.71
CA CYS A 260 0.17 -11.06 -0.09
C CYS A 260 1.37 -11.90 0.38
N TYR A 261 2.55 -11.29 0.33
CA TYR A 261 3.80 -11.89 0.78
C TYR A 261 4.28 -11.22 2.07
N PHE A 262 4.27 -11.96 3.17
CA PHE A 262 4.77 -11.53 4.47
C PHE A 262 6.10 -12.23 4.72
N GLN A 263 7.17 -11.46 4.93
CA GLN A 263 8.47 -12.01 5.23
C GLN A 263 9.21 -11.23 6.30
N ALA A 264 9.79 -11.95 7.26
CA ALA A 264 10.68 -11.42 8.29
C ALA A 264 10.06 -10.29 9.13
N ASN A 265 8.73 -10.22 9.22
CA ASN A 265 8.06 -9.23 10.03
C ASN A 265 8.09 -9.62 11.50
N THR A 266 8.25 -8.64 12.41
CA THR A 266 8.46 -8.93 13.83
C THR A 266 7.59 -8.05 14.75
N ALA A 267 6.92 -8.66 15.73
CA ALA A 267 6.24 -7.93 16.81
C ALA A 267 6.19 -8.71 18.13
N ALA A 268 5.73 -8.09 19.23
CA ALA A 268 5.49 -8.84 20.47
C ALA A 268 4.26 -9.78 20.34
N TRP A 269 3.21 -9.34 19.64
CA TRP A 269 2.00 -10.09 19.33
C TRP A 269 1.64 -9.97 17.86
N GLY A 270 1.43 -11.08 17.16
CA GLY A 270 1.13 -11.06 15.72
C GLY A 270 2.37 -10.71 14.91
N GLY A 271 3.31 -11.65 14.78
CA GLY A 271 4.58 -11.44 14.08
C GLY A 271 4.42 -10.81 12.70
N ALA A 272 3.48 -11.32 11.90
CA ALA A 272 3.03 -10.69 10.66
C ALA A 272 1.82 -9.80 10.92
N VAL A 273 0.72 -10.37 11.43
CA VAL A 273 -0.56 -9.67 11.54
C VAL A 273 -1.15 -9.77 12.93
N TYR A 274 -1.68 -8.66 13.41
CA TYR A 274 -2.45 -8.58 14.64
C TYR A 274 -3.86 -8.08 14.34
N SER A 275 -4.87 -8.77 14.87
CA SER A 275 -6.28 -8.45 14.65
C SER A 275 -7.02 -8.38 15.99
N ILE A 276 -7.56 -7.20 16.28
CA ILE A 276 -8.33 -6.94 17.50
C ILE A 276 -9.70 -6.37 17.18
N GLY A 277 -10.72 -7.16 17.51
CA GLY A 277 -12.12 -6.75 17.51
C GLY A 277 -12.74 -6.86 18.89
N SER A 278 -13.91 -6.24 19.06
CA SER A 278 -14.76 -6.43 20.22
C SER A 278 -16.22 -6.43 19.81
N ALA A 279 -17.05 -7.30 20.40
CA ALA A 279 -18.46 -7.38 20.03
C ALA A 279 -19.16 -6.02 20.23
N PRO A 280 -19.95 -5.53 19.25
CA PRO A 280 -20.44 -6.24 18.06
C PRO A 280 -19.61 -6.08 16.78
N ALA A 281 -18.43 -5.47 16.84
CA ALA A 281 -17.54 -5.22 15.70
C ALA A 281 -16.23 -6.03 15.85
N PRO A 282 -16.25 -7.32 15.48
CA PRO A 282 -15.07 -8.17 15.45
C PRO A 282 -14.10 -7.74 14.34
N SER A 283 -12.89 -8.28 14.34
CA SER A 283 -11.87 -8.02 13.31
C SER A 283 -11.56 -9.33 12.61
N ASP A 284 -12.41 -9.69 11.64
CA ASP A 284 -12.48 -11.01 10.99
C ASP A 284 -12.03 -10.91 9.52
N PRO A 285 -10.74 -10.68 9.24
CA PRO A 285 -10.22 -10.65 7.88
C PRO A 285 -10.42 -11.99 7.16
N ASP A 286 -10.62 -11.89 5.85
CA ASP A 286 -10.60 -13.02 4.92
C ASP A 286 -9.23 -13.06 4.25
N VAL A 287 -8.46 -14.12 4.48
CA VAL A 287 -7.07 -14.25 4.04
C VAL A 287 -6.96 -15.42 3.06
N THR A 288 -6.55 -15.12 1.83
CA THR A 288 -6.50 -16.10 0.74
C THR A 288 -5.14 -16.09 0.06
N ASP A 289 -4.62 -17.28 -0.24
CA ASP A 289 -3.46 -17.49 -1.12
C ASP A 289 -2.21 -16.67 -0.72
N CYS A 290 -2.05 -16.34 0.57
CA CYS A 290 -0.94 -15.56 1.08
C CYS A 290 0.25 -16.43 1.49
N GLN A 291 1.45 -15.85 1.47
CA GLN A 291 2.66 -16.51 1.96
C GLN A 291 3.23 -15.82 3.20
N PHE A 292 3.66 -16.59 4.20
CA PHE A 292 4.26 -16.12 5.46
C PHE A 292 5.62 -16.77 5.67
N LYS A 293 6.68 -15.99 5.90
CA LYS A 293 8.04 -16.54 5.91
C LYS A 293 8.97 -15.85 6.89
N TYR A 294 9.47 -16.61 7.86
CA TYR A 294 10.37 -16.10 8.90
C TYR A 294 9.78 -14.93 9.69
N ASP A 295 8.46 -14.78 9.71
CA ASP A 295 7.81 -13.84 10.60
C ASP A 295 7.99 -14.33 12.05
N SER A 296 8.10 -13.40 13.00
CA SER A 296 8.44 -13.74 14.38
C SER A 296 7.62 -12.93 15.37
N ALA A 297 7.11 -13.62 16.37
CA ALA A 297 6.47 -13.00 17.51
C ALA A 297 7.32 -13.17 18.78
N GLY A 298 7.06 -12.36 19.81
CA GLY A 298 7.67 -12.57 21.12
C GLY A 298 7.26 -13.91 21.76
N GLU A 299 7.87 -14.32 22.88
CA GLU A 299 7.69 -15.65 23.54
C GLU A 299 6.23 -16.09 23.82
N LEU A 300 5.25 -15.19 23.68
CA LEU A 300 3.83 -15.44 23.92
C LEU A 300 2.93 -14.99 22.75
N GLY A 301 3.53 -14.55 21.64
CA GLY A 301 2.80 -14.12 20.46
C GLY A 301 2.80 -15.19 19.38
N ASP A 302 1.77 -15.17 18.55
CA ASP A 302 1.65 -16.01 17.36
C ASP A 302 2.07 -15.18 16.12
N LEU A 303 2.37 -15.80 14.97
CA LEU A 303 2.57 -15.07 13.70
C LEU A 303 1.35 -14.22 13.32
N TRP A 304 0.17 -14.79 13.54
CA TRP A 304 -1.10 -14.12 13.43
C TRP A 304 -1.79 -14.15 14.78
N PHE A 305 -2.06 -13.00 15.36
CA PHE A 305 -2.84 -12.92 16.60
C PHE A 305 -4.26 -12.41 16.32
N ALA A 306 -5.26 -13.07 16.88
CA ALA A 306 -6.65 -12.62 16.87
C ALA A 306 -7.20 -12.52 18.30
N SER A 307 -7.96 -11.45 18.59
CA SER A 307 -8.66 -11.32 19.87
C SER A 307 -9.73 -12.40 20.05
N SER A 308 -10.16 -12.65 21.29
CA SER A 308 -11.15 -13.70 21.59
C SER A 308 -12.53 -13.48 20.98
N ASP A 309 -12.81 -12.26 20.51
CA ASP A 309 -14.06 -11.89 19.84
C ASP A 309 -13.93 -11.93 18.31
N SER A 310 -12.74 -12.24 17.78
CA SER A 310 -12.46 -12.26 16.33
C SER A 310 -12.11 -13.67 15.86
N ASP A 311 -12.52 -14.00 14.63
CA ASP A 311 -12.38 -15.30 13.97
C ASP A 311 -11.95 -15.08 12.50
N PRO A 312 -10.69 -14.70 12.25
CA PRO A 312 -10.17 -14.55 10.89
C PRO A 312 -10.26 -15.86 10.10
N TRP A 313 -10.63 -15.76 8.83
CA TRP A 313 -10.68 -16.90 7.92
C TRP A 313 -9.40 -16.95 7.08
N MET A 314 -8.78 -18.12 6.93
CA MET A 314 -7.55 -18.30 6.17
C MET A 314 -7.61 -19.57 5.29
N VAL A 315 -7.33 -19.45 3.99
CA VAL A 315 -7.31 -20.57 3.03
C VAL A 315 -6.23 -20.37 1.98
N GLY A 316 -5.63 -21.47 1.48
CA GLY A 316 -4.61 -21.43 0.42
C GLY A 316 -3.29 -20.81 0.88
N CYS A 317 -3.12 -20.55 2.17
CA CYS A 317 -1.94 -19.87 2.67
C CYS A 317 -0.77 -20.86 2.83
N VAL A 318 0.42 -20.39 2.49
CA VAL A 318 1.68 -21.14 2.63
C VAL A 318 2.55 -20.44 3.67
N GLY A 319 3.27 -21.18 4.52
CA GLY A 319 4.25 -20.53 5.38
C GLY A 319 5.35 -21.40 5.95
N CYS A 320 6.46 -20.76 6.29
CA CYS A 320 7.63 -21.47 6.77
C CYS A 320 8.57 -20.69 7.67
N GLY A 321 9.36 -21.42 8.47
CA GLY A 321 10.50 -20.85 9.21
C GLY A 321 10.10 -19.99 10.41
N ASP A 322 8.84 -20.14 10.80
CA ASP A 322 8.20 -19.37 11.83
C ASP A 322 8.19 -20.16 13.13
N THR A 323 8.83 -19.62 14.18
CA THR A 323 9.05 -20.34 15.44
C THR A 323 7.80 -20.49 16.30
N ASP A 324 6.77 -19.69 16.03
CA ASP A 324 5.57 -19.56 16.85
C ASP A 324 4.33 -19.89 16.02
N LEU A 325 4.03 -21.19 15.95
CA LEU A 325 2.87 -21.70 15.23
C LEU A 325 1.58 -21.11 15.80
N ILE A 326 0.81 -20.49 14.92
CA ILE A 326 -0.43 -19.78 15.18
C ILE A 326 -1.46 -20.71 15.85
N GLN A 327 -2.05 -20.32 17.00
CA GLN A 327 -3.14 -21.10 17.59
C GLN A 327 -4.43 -21.09 16.74
N GLY A 328 -4.56 -20.12 15.83
CA GLY A 328 -5.63 -19.97 14.82
C GLY A 328 -5.31 -20.45 13.38
N PHE A 329 -4.07 -20.65 12.94
CA PHE A 329 -3.81 -21.08 11.54
C PHE A 329 -4.20 -22.54 11.28
N MET A 330 -4.33 -23.30 12.37
CA MET A 330 -4.95 -24.62 12.38
C MET A 330 -6.49 -24.60 12.18
N VAL A 331 -7.13 -23.43 12.00
CA VAL A 331 -8.61 -23.32 11.83
C VAL A 331 -9.10 -24.21 10.68
N VAL A 332 -8.28 -24.42 9.66
CA VAL A 332 -8.49 -25.42 8.60
C VAL A 332 -7.17 -26.00 8.11
N ALA A 333 -6.43 -26.72 8.96
CA ALA A 333 -5.12 -27.32 8.62
C ALA A 333 -5.07 -28.21 7.34
N GLU A 334 -6.22 -28.55 6.73
CA GLU A 334 -6.31 -29.24 5.43
C GLU A 334 -6.32 -28.29 4.22
N LEU A 335 -6.37 -26.97 4.45
CA LEU A 335 -6.50 -25.94 3.41
C LEU A 335 -5.30 -24.98 3.33
N ASN A 336 -4.30 -25.14 4.19
CA ASN A 336 -3.09 -24.32 4.23
C ASN A 336 -1.85 -25.22 4.38
N SER A 337 -0.68 -24.77 3.94
CA SER A 337 0.60 -25.51 3.99
C SER A 337 1.61 -24.81 4.90
N MET A 338 1.97 -25.42 6.04
CA MET A 338 2.92 -24.82 6.99
C MET A 338 4.07 -25.75 7.37
N SER A 339 5.25 -25.17 7.50
CA SER A 339 6.44 -25.89 7.95
C SER A 339 7.28 -25.06 8.95
N GLU A 340 7.67 -25.65 10.07
CA GLU A 340 8.64 -25.01 10.99
C GLU A 340 10.01 -24.77 10.33
N SER A 341 10.31 -25.44 9.22
CA SER A 341 11.53 -25.27 8.45
C SER A 341 11.21 -24.75 7.05
N CYS A 342 11.87 -23.67 6.65
CA CYS A 342 11.91 -23.23 5.25
C CYS A 342 12.86 -24.11 4.42
N THR A 343 12.62 -25.41 4.42
CA THR A 343 13.15 -26.32 3.40
C THR A 343 12.30 -26.28 2.12
N MET A 344 11.44 -25.27 1.97
CA MET A 344 10.59 -25.09 0.80
C MET A 344 11.46 -24.96 -0.46
N CYS A 345 11.00 -25.60 -1.52
CA CYS A 345 11.60 -25.49 -2.82
C CYS A 345 11.20 -24.12 -3.38
N PRO A 346 12.14 -23.21 -3.69
CA PRO A 346 11.80 -21.81 -3.93
C PRO A 346 10.99 -21.54 -5.21
N GLY A 347 10.56 -22.57 -5.94
CA GLY A 347 9.56 -22.47 -7.00
C GLY A 347 8.23 -23.18 -6.70
N ASP A 348 8.05 -23.77 -5.52
CA ASP A 348 6.78 -24.32 -5.04
C ASP A 348 5.91 -23.15 -4.59
N LEU A 349 5.08 -22.65 -5.51
CA LEU A 349 4.29 -21.43 -5.37
C LEU A 349 2.93 -21.69 -4.73
N ASP A 350 2.38 -22.90 -4.91
CA ASP A 350 1.12 -23.32 -4.30
C ASP A 350 1.30 -24.03 -2.94
N GLY A 351 2.55 -24.31 -2.57
CA GLY A 351 2.93 -24.87 -1.28
C GLY A 351 2.60 -26.35 -1.13
N ASP A 352 2.33 -27.08 -2.21
CA ASP A 352 2.00 -28.50 -2.15
C ASP A 352 3.23 -29.41 -1.95
N GLY A 353 4.43 -28.83 -2.00
CA GLY A 353 5.71 -29.49 -1.77
C GLY A 353 6.33 -30.12 -3.02
N ASP A 354 5.64 -30.10 -4.15
CA ASP A 354 6.16 -30.48 -5.45
C ASP A 354 6.52 -29.23 -6.26
N LEU A 355 7.31 -29.40 -7.33
CA LEU A 355 7.68 -28.32 -8.24
C LEU A 355 7.24 -28.72 -9.65
N ASP A 356 5.98 -28.43 -9.95
CA ASP A 356 5.28 -29.05 -11.06
C ASP A 356 4.50 -28.04 -11.94
N VAL A 357 3.57 -28.55 -12.75
CA VAL A 357 2.83 -27.72 -13.70
C VAL A 357 1.88 -26.76 -12.99
N ALA A 358 1.45 -27.03 -11.76
CA ALA A 358 0.62 -26.12 -10.97
C ALA A 358 1.38 -24.81 -10.68
N ASP A 359 2.62 -24.88 -10.20
CA ASP A 359 3.47 -23.70 -9.98
C ASP A 359 3.78 -22.94 -11.27
N LEU A 360 4.00 -23.69 -12.36
CA LEU A 360 4.17 -23.07 -13.67
C LEU A 360 2.93 -22.28 -14.08
N LEU A 361 1.73 -22.80 -13.78
CA LEU A 361 0.48 -22.13 -14.08
C LEU A 361 0.29 -20.88 -13.22
N GLU A 362 0.80 -20.83 -12.00
CA GLU A 362 0.83 -19.61 -11.18
C GLU A 362 1.64 -18.50 -11.86
N ILE A 363 2.87 -18.79 -12.32
CA ILE A 363 3.69 -17.80 -13.06
C ILE A 363 2.96 -17.32 -14.32
N LEU A 364 2.33 -18.24 -15.06
CA LEU A 364 1.63 -17.90 -16.30
C LEU A 364 0.31 -17.16 -16.07
N ALA A 365 -0.37 -17.40 -14.95
CA ALA A 365 -1.62 -16.73 -14.60
C ALA A 365 -1.40 -15.25 -14.26
N HIS A 366 -0.23 -14.92 -13.72
CA HIS A 366 0.15 -13.58 -13.27
C HIS A 366 1.14 -12.88 -14.22
N TRP A 367 1.22 -13.35 -15.47
CA TRP A 367 2.17 -12.80 -16.43
C TRP A 367 1.96 -11.29 -16.71
N GLY A 368 3.01 -10.51 -16.52
CA GLY A 368 3.02 -9.06 -16.74
C GLY A 368 2.38 -8.25 -15.60
N THR A 369 2.22 -8.84 -14.42
CA THR A 369 1.84 -8.13 -13.18
C THR A 369 3.06 -8.02 -12.26
N ALA A 370 2.93 -7.27 -11.16
CA ALA A 370 3.93 -7.22 -10.09
C ALA A 370 3.56 -8.16 -8.92
N ASP A 371 3.01 -9.35 -9.23
CA ASP A 371 2.55 -10.28 -8.19
C ASP A 371 3.76 -10.87 -7.43
N PRO A 372 3.84 -10.68 -6.11
CA PRO A 372 5.06 -10.99 -5.36
C PRO A 372 5.29 -12.49 -5.17
N ILE A 373 4.25 -13.31 -5.36
CA ILE A 373 4.36 -14.76 -5.28
C ILE A 373 4.89 -15.32 -6.61
N ALA A 374 4.40 -14.80 -7.73
CA ALA A 374 4.82 -15.24 -9.07
C ALA A 374 6.15 -14.61 -9.56
N ASP A 375 6.59 -13.49 -8.98
CA ASP A 375 7.90 -12.86 -9.24
C ASP A 375 9.03 -13.61 -8.49
N VAL A 376 9.27 -14.86 -8.90
CA VAL A 376 10.24 -15.76 -8.27
C VAL A 376 11.68 -15.26 -8.33
N ASN A 377 11.98 -14.34 -9.26
CA ASN A 377 13.30 -13.75 -9.41
C ASN A 377 13.46 -12.39 -8.68
N LEU A 378 12.39 -11.88 -8.08
CA LEU A 378 12.33 -10.63 -7.31
C LEU A 378 12.75 -9.39 -8.13
N SER A 379 12.33 -9.36 -9.39
CA SER A 379 12.63 -8.25 -10.30
C SER A 379 11.63 -7.10 -10.23
N GLY A 380 10.48 -7.32 -9.60
CA GLY A 380 9.34 -6.41 -9.55
C GLY A 380 8.26 -6.69 -10.58
N ASP A 381 8.52 -7.54 -11.58
CA ASP A 381 7.59 -7.90 -12.64
C ASP A 381 7.61 -9.42 -12.87
N VAL A 382 6.45 -10.03 -13.12
CA VAL A 382 6.33 -11.44 -13.51
C VAL A 382 6.54 -11.57 -15.03
N ASP A 383 7.71 -12.05 -15.45
CA ASP A 383 8.08 -12.11 -16.86
C ASP A 383 8.86 -13.38 -17.28
N ALA A 384 9.53 -13.30 -18.43
CA ALA A 384 10.29 -14.43 -18.98
C ALA A 384 11.53 -14.81 -18.16
N ASN A 385 12.01 -13.92 -17.31
CA ASN A 385 13.09 -14.20 -16.37
C ASN A 385 12.57 -15.07 -15.21
N ASP A 386 11.35 -14.83 -14.70
CA ASP A 386 10.70 -15.69 -13.70
C ASP A 386 10.50 -17.09 -14.25
N LEU A 387 9.91 -17.20 -15.42
CA LEU A 387 9.75 -18.48 -16.10
C LEU A 387 11.11 -19.14 -16.37
N GLY A 388 12.10 -18.37 -16.80
CA GLY A 388 13.44 -18.87 -17.05
C GLY A 388 14.07 -19.44 -15.78
N TRP A 389 13.95 -18.73 -14.67
CA TRP A 389 14.44 -19.14 -13.35
C TRP A 389 13.71 -20.40 -12.86
N PHE A 390 12.38 -20.41 -12.93
CA PHE A 390 11.56 -21.55 -12.55
C PHE A 390 11.89 -22.81 -13.35
N LEU A 391 12.05 -22.69 -14.68
CA LEU A 391 12.42 -23.83 -15.53
C LEU A 391 13.83 -24.37 -15.26
N MET A 392 14.71 -23.61 -14.61
CA MET A 392 16.03 -24.12 -14.19
C MET A 392 15.95 -25.08 -13.01
N ILE A 393 14.93 -24.92 -12.16
CA ILE A 393 14.74 -25.75 -10.97
C ILE A 393 13.61 -26.78 -11.15
N PHE A 394 12.77 -26.67 -12.19
CA PHE A 394 11.57 -27.50 -12.41
C PHE A 394 11.78 -29.00 -12.16
N GLY A 395 10.92 -29.57 -11.31
CA GLY A 395 10.96 -30.99 -10.93
C GLY A 395 12.12 -31.38 -10.00
N GLU A 396 13.00 -30.44 -9.62
CA GLU A 396 14.03 -30.64 -8.60
C GLU A 396 13.62 -29.90 -7.32
N CYS A 397 13.03 -30.66 -6.39
CA CYS A 397 12.85 -30.22 -5.01
C CYS A 397 13.93 -30.90 -4.15
N ASP A 398 15.19 -30.47 -4.30
CA ASP A 398 16.32 -31.06 -3.60
C ASP A 398 16.32 -30.62 -2.12
N VAL A 399 15.70 -31.45 -1.30
CA VAL A 399 15.83 -31.48 0.16
C VAL A 399 17.22 -31.99 0.57
N GLU A 400 18.30 -31.24 0.34
CA GLU A 400 19.51 -31.46 1.15
C GLU A 400 20.12 -30.16 1.72
N PRO A 401 20.35 -30.12 3.05
CA PRO A 401 21.10 -29.03 3.66
C PRO A 401 22.59 -29.20 3.33
N VAL A 402 23.25 -28.12 2.89
CA VAL A 402 24.71 -28.04 2.89
C VAL A 402 25.19 -27.34 4.14
#